data_AF-A0A955X8V4-F1
#
_entry.id   AF-A0A955X8V4-F1
#
_cell.length_a   1.000
_cell.length_b   1.000
_cell.length_c   1.000
_cell.angle_alpha   90.00
_cell.angle_beta   90.00
_cell.angle_gamma   90.00
#
_symmetry.space_group_name_H-M   'P 1'
#
loop_
_entity.id
_entity.type
_entity.pdbx_description
1 polymer ?
#
loop_
_entity_poly.entity_id
_entity_poly.type
_entity_poly.pdbx_seq_one_letter_code
_entity_poly.pdbx_strand_id
1 'polypeptide(L)'
;MRPLFTLALLALALNLGCAKPEPTPEEAAARFLATVRAGQARQVWGMLTASSQADLTARYQALQAAQGAQEKPGEAPSPVDVLRSFGLNALGSARNPVVASPLGDHVVVRLTGARGSTDLHLLREQGGWKVDLMRSLTPVATATVTPPAPQE
;
A
#
# COMPACT_ATOMS: atom_id res chain seq x y z
N MET A 1 28.85 -32.26 -50.55
CA MET A 1 28.43 -32.47 -49.15
C MET A 1 28.48 -31.13 -48.43
N ARG A 2 27.36 -30.74 -47.79
CA ARG A 2 27.15 -29.50 -47.00
C ARG A 2 27.98 -29.57 -45.71
N PRO A 3 28.37 -28.43 -45.09
CA PRO A 3 27.48 -27.85 -44.08
C PRO A 3 27.48 -26.31 -44.03
N LEU A 4 26.42 -25.71 -44.56
CA LEU A 4 25.91 -24.39 -44.17
C LEU A 4 25.03 -24.58 -42.94
N PHE A 5 25.59 -24.69 -41.73
CA PHE A 5 24.79 -24.91 -40.51
C PHE A 5 25.42 -24.36 -39.23
N THR A 6 26.16 -23.24 -39.32
CA THR A 6 26.95 -22.72 -38.17
C THR A 6 26.69 -21.25 -37.84
N LEU A 7 25.50 -20.70 -38.12
CA LEU A 7 25.20 -19.30 -37.77
C LEU A 7 23.86 -19.04 -37.06
N ALA A 8 23.08 -20.08 -36.71
CA ALA A 8 21.75 -19.88 -36.13
C ALA A 8 21.66 -20.05 -34.60
N LEU A 9 22.71 -20.55 -33.92
CA LEU A 9 22.64 -20.95 -32.51
C LEU A 9 23.11 -19.88 -31.50
N LEU A 10 23.68 -18.76 -31.95
CA LEU A 10 24.23 -17.74 -31.03
C LEU A 10 23.21 -16.64 -30.62
N ALA A 11 22.02 -16.60 -31.20
CA ALA A 11 21.00 -15.59 -30.90
C ALA A 11 20.08 -15.96 -29.72
N LEU A 12 20.12 -17.22 -29.23
CA LEU A 12 19.23 -17.67 -28.14
C LEU A 12 19.77 -17.39 -26.72
N ALA A 13 21.05 -17.00 -26.57
CA ALA A 13 21.67 -16.80 -25.26
C ALA A 13 21.40 -15.41 -24.64
N LEU A 14 20.83 -14.46 -25.40
CA LEU A 14 20.60 -13.07 -24.96
C LEU A 14 19.21 -12.81 -24.34
N ASN A 15 18.34 -13.83 -24.27
CA ASN A 15 17.04 -13.75 -23.61
C ASN A 15 17.01 -14.39 -22.21
N LEU A 16 18.17 -14.58 -21.56
CA LEU A 16 18.22 -14.63 -20.09
C LEU A 16 18.14 -13.19 -19.56
N GLY A 17 17.01 -12.54 -19.84
CA GLY A 17 16.64 -11.32 -19.13
C GLY A 17 16.67 -11.65 -17.65
N CYS A 18 17.55 -10.98 -16.91
CA CYS A 18 17.57 -11.07 -15.46
C CYS A 18 16.17 -10.73 -14.95
N ALA A 19 15.37 -11.75 -14.64
CA ALA A 19 14.15 -11.57 -13.87
C ALA A 19 14.60 -10.95 -12.55
N LYS A 20 14.37 -9.64 -12.40
CA LYS A 20 14.70 -8.96 -11.16
C LYS A 20 13.98 -9.72 -10.05
N PRO A 21 14.68 -10.17 -8.99
CA PRO A 21 14.05 -10.89 -7.90
C PRO A 21 12.85 -10.07 -7.41
N GLU A 22 11.71 -10.72 -7.23
CA GLU A 22 10.56 -10.08 -6.61
C GLU A 22 10.96 -9.67 -5.19
N PRO A 23 10.63 -8.44 -4.75
CA PRO A 23 11.00 -7.99 -3.41
C PRO A 23 10.39 -8.91 -2.35
N THR A 24 11.09 -9.11 -1.23
CA THR A 24 10.50 -9.80 -0.07
C THR A 24 9.38 -8.97 0.55
N PRO A 25 8.49 -9.55 1.38
CA PRO A 25 7.49 -8.79 2.11
C PRO A 25 8.09 -7.65 2.95
N GLU A 26 9.25 -7.87 3.58
CA GLU A 26 9.97 -6.86 4.35
C GLU A 26 10.50 -5.73 3.46
N GLU A 27 11.07 -6.06 2.30
CA GLU A 27 11.54 -5.07 1.34
C GLU A 27 10.39 -4.24 0.77
N ALA A 28 9.25 -4.88 0.48
CA ALA A 28 8.04 -4.20 0.04
C ALA A 28 7.49 -3.25 1.11
N ALA A 29 7.45 -3.70 2.37
CA ALA A 29 7.06 -2.87 3.51
C ALA A 29 8.04 -1.71 3.75
N ALA A 30 9.35 -1.96 3.70
CA ALA A 30 10.38 -0.93 3.84
C ALA A 30 10.25 0.14 2.75
N ARG A 31 10.04 -0.29 1.50
CA ARG A 31 9.81 0.60 0.37
C ARG A 31 8.53 1.41 0.56
N PHE A 32 7.44 0.79 0.99
CA PHE A 32 6.18 1.49 1.25
C PHE A 32 6.39 2.61 2.27
N LEU A 33 7.04 2.31 3.39
CA LEU A 33 7.34 3.31 4.43
C LEU A 33 8.24 4.43 3.91
N ALA A 34 9.25 4.12 3.09
CA ALA A 34 10.10 5.14 2.47
C ALA A 34 9.29 6.06 1.54
N THR A 35 8.41 5.51 0.72
CA THR A 35 7.53 6.25 -0.19
C THR A 35 6.55 7.15 0.57
N VAL A 36 5.99 6.65 1.67
CA VAL A 36 5.11 7.44 2.58
C VAL A 36 5.89 8.61 3.18
N ARG A 37 7.09 8.38 3.73
CA ARG A 37 7.94 9.45 4.29
C ARG A 37 8.34 10.50 3.25
N ALA A 38 8.56 10.07 2.01
CA ALA A 38 8.91 10.95 0.91
C ALA A 38 7.70 11.74 0.36
N GLY A 39 6.49 11.53 0.89
CA GLY A 39 5.28 12.23 0.43
C GLY A 39 4.86 11.86 -1.00
N GLN A 40 5.34 10.74 -1.54
CA GLN A 40 5.12 10.33 -2.94
C GLN A 40 3.75 9.67 -3.12
N ALA A 41 2.67 10.44 -2.91
CA ALA A 41 1.30 9.93 -2.82
C ALA A 41 0.85 9.05 -4.00
N ARG A 42 1.21 9.38 -5.24
CA ARG A 42 0.88 8.53 -6.41
C ARG A 42 1.55 7.16 -6.35
N GLN A 43 2.80 7.11 -5.87
CA GLN A 43 3.51 5.86 -5.71
C GLN A 43 2.94 5.07 -4.53
N VAL A 44 2.63 5.73 -3.41
CA VAL A 44 1.94 5.08 -2.27
C VAL A 44 0.64 4.44 -2.75
N TRP A 45 -0.17 5.16 -3.52
CA TRP A 45 -1.42 4.65 -4.08
C TRP A 45 -1.21 3.36 -4.90
N GLY A 46 -0.21 3.35 -5.80
CA GLY A 46 0.12 2.17 -6.60
C GLY A 46 0.59 0.95 -5.79
N MET A 47 1.04 1.16 -4.55
CA MET A 47 1.45 0.09 -3.62
C MET A 47 0.29 -0.46 -2.79
N LEU A 48 -0.91 0.12 -2.89
CA LEU A 48 -2.09 -0.36 -2.17
C LEU A 48 -2.82 -1.46 -2.95
N THR A 49 -3.42 -2.40 -2.23
CA THR A 49 -4.35 -3.38 -2.82
C THR A 49 -5.50 -2.67 -3.54
N ALA A 50 -6.07 -3.32 -4.56
CA ALA A 50 -7.22 -2.76 -5.27
C ALA A 50 -8.41 -2.52 -4.32
N SER A 51 -8.61 -3.41 -3.34
CA SER A 51 -9.61 -3.24 -2.28
C SER A 51 -9.37 -1.98 -1.46
N SER A 52 -8.14 -1.76 -0.99
CA SER A 52 -7.79 -0.56 -0.20
C SER A 52 -8.01 0.73 -1.00
N GLN A 53 -7.68 0.73 -2.30
CA GLN A 53 -7.93 1.88 -3.18
C GLN A 53 -9.43 2.18 -3.30
N ALA A 54 -10.25 1.16 -3.54
CA ALA A 54 -11.70 1.31 -3.65
C ALA A 54 -12.32 1.80 -2.34
N ASP A 55 -11.95 1.21 -1.20
CA ASP A 55 -12.47 1.58 0.10
C ASP A 55 -12.07 2.99 0.53
N LEU A 56 -10.81 3.38 0.33
CA LEU A 56 -10.36 4.74 0.64
C LEU A 56 -11.07 5.76 -0.25
N THR A 57 -11.30 5.43 -1.52
CA THR A 57 -12.08 6.26 -2.44
C THR A 57 -13.51 6.43 -1.93
N ALA A 58 -14.20 5.34 -1.63
CA ALA A 58 -15.59 5.39 -1.13
C ALA A 58 -15.71 6.18 0.19
N ARG A 59 -14.77 5.98 1.13
CA ARG A 59 -14.74 6.74 2.39
C ARG A 59 -14.46 8.21 2.16
N TYR A 60 -13.55 8.55 1.25
CA TYR A 60 -13.27 9.93 0.89
C TYR A 60 -14.51 10.61 0.31
N GLN A 61 -15.21 9.96 -0.62
CA GLN A 61 -16.45 10.47 -1.21
C GLN A 61 -17.54 10.69 -0.15
N ALA A 62 -17.71 9.73 0.77
CA ALA A 62 -18.65 9.88 1.88
C ALA A 62 -18.31 11.07 2.79
N LEU A 63 -17.01 11.30 3.08
CA LEU A 63 -16.56 12.46 3.86
C LEU A 63 -16.83 13.78 3.12
N GLN A 64 -16.56 13.83 1.81
CA GLN A 64 -16.81 15.01 0.99
C GLN A 64 -18.31 15.33 0.91
N ALA A 65 -19.15 14.31 0.71
CA ALA A 65 -20.61 14.46 0.71
C ALA A 65 -21.14 14.98 2.05
N ALA A 66 -20.61 14.48 3.18
CA ALA A 66 -20.98 14.97 4.51
C ALA A 66 -20.56 16.43 4.77
N GLN A 67 -19.50 16.91 4.10
CA GLN A 67 -19.05 18.30 4.16
C GLN A 67 -19.75 19.23 3.16
N GLY A 68 -20.73 18.71 2.39
CA GLY A 68 -21.44 19.48 1.39
C GLY A 68 -20.63 19.77 0.13
N ALA A 69 -19.50 19.08 -0.08
CA ALA A 69 -18.74 19.20 -1.32
C ALA A 69 -19.47 18.46 -2.45
N GLN A 70 -19.73 19.15 -3.55
CA GLN A 70 -20.22 18.51 -4.77
C GLN A 70 -19.03 17.98 -5.57
N GLU A 71 -18.92 16.66 -5.67
CA GLU A 71 -18.04 16.05 -6.65
C GLU A 71 -18.59 16.28 -8.06
N LYS A 72 -17.69 16.50 -9.02
CA LYS A 72 -18.09 16.53 -10.43
C LYS A 72 -18.54 15.12 -10.83
N PRO A 73 -19.72 14.97 -11.45
CA PRO A 73 -20.18 13.68 -11.94
C PRO A 73 -19.14 13.04 -12.87
N GLY A 74 -18.73 11.80 -12.56
CA GLY A 74 -17.79 11.03 -13.38
C GLY A 74 -16.31 11.32 -13.16
N GLU A 75 -15.93 12.22 -12.25
CA GLU A 75 -14.53 12.49 -11.92
C GLU A 75 -14.13 11.69 -10.67
N ALA A 76 -13.16 10.77 -10.82
CA ALA A 76 -12.63 10.02 -9.68
C ALA A 76 -11.71 10.93 -8.84
N PRO A 77 -11.75 10.84 -7.49
CA PRO A 77 -10.93 11.69 -6.64
C PRO A 77 -9.44 11.39 -6.85
N SER A 78 -8.63 12.44 -6.77
CA SER A 78 -7.18 12.33 -6.89
C SER A 78 -6.62 11.47 -5.75
N PRO A 79 -5.73 10.50 -6.04
CA PRO A 79 -5.05 9.71 -5.00
C PRO A 79 -4.35 10.57 -3.93
N VAL A 80 -3.88 11.75 -4.31
CA VAL A 80 -3.22 12.66 -3.38
C VAL A 80 -4.22 13.20 -2.35
N ASP A 81 -5.42 13.56 -2.78
CA ASP A 81 -6.45 14.13 -1.92
C ASP A 81 -7.06 13.06 -1.02
N VAL A 82 -7.30 11.86 -1.58
CA VAL A 82 -7.73 10.69 -0.81
C VAL A 82 -6.72 10.39 0.31
N LEU A 83 -5.44 10.20 -0.02
CA LEU A 83 -4.42 9.84 0.97
C LEU A 83 -4.18 10.94 2.02
N ARG A 84 -4.32 12.21 1.65
CA ARG A 84 -4.19 13.34 2.59
C ARG A 84 -5.27 13.32 3.67
N SER A 85 -6.50 12.93 3.33
CA SER A 85 -7.63 12.87 4.27
C SER A 85 -7.48 11.77 5.34
N PHE A 86 -6.68 10.72 5.10
CA PHE A 86 -6.54 9.58 6.02
C PHE A 86 -5.23 9.56 6.83
N GLY A 87 -4.37 10.59 6.71
CA GLY A 87 -3.28 10.80 7.67
C GLY A 87 -2.22 9.69 7.74
N LEU A 88 -1.83 9.11 6.60
CA LEU A 88 -0.82 8.02 6.53
C LEU A 88 0.56 8.36 7.13
N ASN A 89 0.83 9.64 7.41
CA ASN A 89 2.07 10.11 8.04
C ASN A 89 2.37 9.42 9.38
N ALA A 90 1.34 8.94 10.10
CA ALA A 90 1.54 8.19 11.34
C ALA A 90 2.41 6.94 11.15
N LEU A 91 2.27 6.27 10.00
CA LEU A 91 3.05 5.08 9.63
C LEU A 91 4.52 5.42 9.33
N GLY A 92 4.82 6.67 8.93
CA GLY A 92 6.17 7.10 8.57
C GLY A 92 7.18 7.04 9.72
N SER A 93 6.73 6.98 10.97
CA SER A 93 7.61 6.88 12.15
C SER A 93 8.08 5.45 12.47
N ALA A 94 7.43 4.44 11.90
CA ALA A 94 7.74 3.04 12.15
C ALA A 94 9.04 2.62 11.47
N ARG A 95 9.80 1.71 12.08
CA ARG A 95 11.09 1.21 11.59
C ARG A 95 11.10 -0.33 11.69
N ASN A 96 12.07 -0.98 11.04
CA ASN A 96 12.35 -2.41 11.15
C ASN A 96 11.16 -3.33 10.83
N PRO A 97 10.80 -3.49 9.54
CA PRO A 97 9.80 -4.48 9.13
C PRO A 97 10.30 -5.90 9.41
N VAL A 98 9.49 -6.68 10.12
CA VAL A 98 9.74 -8.11 10.38
C VAL A 98 8.50 -8.90 10.02
N VAL A 99 8.65 -9.96 9.22
CA VAL A 99 7.54 -10.88 8.92
C VAL A 99 7.10 -11.57 10.21
N ALA A 100 5.80 -11.43 10.52
CA ALA A 100 5.15 -11.90 11.74
C ALA A 100 4.15 -13.03 11.47
N SER A 101 4.00 -13.47 10.22
CA SER A 101 3.15 -14.60 9.82
C SER A 101 3.92 -15.58 8.93
N PRO A 102 3.41 -16.81 8.72
CA PRO A 102 3.90 -17.68 7.65
C PRO A 102 3.87 -16.97 6.29
N LEU A 103 4.80 -17.34 5.41
CA LEU A 103 4.81 -16.88 4.03
C LEU A 103 3.65 -17.55 3.26
N GLY A 104 2.98 -16.78 2.41
CA GLY A 104 1.84 -17.19 1.58
C GLY A 104 1.31 -15.99 0.82
N ASP A 105 0.14 -16.06 0.16
CA ASP A 105 -0.38 -14.90 -0.60
C ASP A 105 -0.82 -13.73 0.27
N HIS A 106 -0.89 -13.94 1.59
CA HIS A 106 -1.13 -12.93 2.61
C HIS A 106 -0.04 -13.03 3.67
N VAL A 107 0.63 -11.91 3.96
CA VAL A 107 1.71 -11.84 4.95
C VAL A 107 1.46 -10.65 5.88
N VAL A 108 1.71 -10.84 7.16
CA VAL A 108 1.73 -9.78 8.17
C VAL A 108 3.18 -9.38 8.41
N VAL A 109 3.49 -8.11 8.23
CA VAL A 109 4.78 -7.51 8.56
C VAL A 109 4.58 -6.58 9.73
N ARG A 110 5.20 -6.90 10.87
CA ARG A 110 5.20 -6.05 12.04
C ARG A 110 6.20 -4.91 11.86
N LEU A 111 5.75 -3.69 12.11
CA LEU A 111 6.56 -2.49 12.08
C LEU A 111 6.72 -1.98 13.51
N THR A 112 7.95 -1.74 13.97
CA THR A 112 8.21 -1.23 15.31
C THR A 112 8.66 0.23 15.25
N GLY A 113 7.87 1.14 15.81
CA GLY A 113 8.16 2.56 15.88
C GLY A 113 8.33 3.06 17.31
N ALA A 114 8.70 4.33 17.45
CA ALA A 114 8.83 4.99 18.76
C ALA A 114 7.50 5.04 19.55
N ARG A 115 6.36 4.90 18.87
CA ARG A 115 5.02 4.93 19.45
C ARG A 115 4.38 3.55 19.66
N GLY A 116 5.15 2.47 19.46
CA GLY A 116 4.65 1.10 19.56
C GLY A 116 4.82 0.32 18.25
N SER A 117 4.21 -0.87 18.20
CA SER A 117 4.22 -1.70 17.00
C SER A 117 2.88 -1.62 16.26
N THR A 118 2.95 -1.65 14.92
CA THR A 118 1.79 -1.70 14.03
C THR A 118 1.99 -2.84 13.05
N ASP A 119 0.94 -3.61 12.80
CA ASP A 119 0.97 -4.70 11.84
C ASP A 119 0.53 -4.19 10.46
N LEU A 120 1.41 -4.37 9.47
CA LEU A 120 1.15 -4.07 8.07
C LEU A 120 0.78 -5.38 7.38
N HIS A 121 -0.42 -5.45 6.83
CA HIS A 121 -0.88 -6.58 6.04
C HIS A 121 -0.48 -6.36 4.58
N LEU A 122 0.24 -7.33 4.01
CA LEU A 122 0.60 -7.37 2.60
C LEU A 122 -0.11 -8.52 1.92
N LEU A 123 -0.66 -8.24 0.74
CA LEU A 123 -1.29 -9.21 -0.13
C LEU A 123 -0.53 -9.28 -1.45
N ARG A 124 -0.36 -10.48 -1.99
CA ARG A 124 0.24 -10.67 -3.30
C ARG A 124 -0.79 -10.40 -4.38
N GLU A 125 -0.56 -9.38 -5.20
CA GLU A 125 -1.37 -9.07 -6.38
C GLU A 125 -0.48 -9.05 -7.63
N GLN A 126 -1.07 -8.83 -8.81
CA GLN A 126 -0.29 -8.63 -10.03
C GLN A 126 0.72 -7.48 -9.84
N GLY A 127 2.01 -7.79 -10.03
CA GLY A 127 3.10 -6.84 -9.85
C GLY A 127 3.79 -6.90 -8.48
N GLY A 128 3.40 -7.83 -7.60
CA GLY A 128 4.11 -8.16 -6.36
C GLY A 128 3.30 -7.83 -5.09
N TRP A 129 4.01 -7.64 -3.98
CA TRP A 129 3.39 -7.33 -2.69
C TRP A 129 2.76 -5.94 -2.65
N LYS A 130 1.52 -5.89 -2.18
CA LYS A 130 0.77 -4.67 -1.97
C LYS A 130 0.21 -4.59 -0.56
N VAL A 131 0.02 -3.37 -0.08
CA VAL A 131 -0.43 -3.08 1.28
C VAL A 131 -1.95 -3.06 1.35
N ASP A 132 -2.50 -3.86 2.26
CA ASP A 132 -3.91 -3.82 2.66
C ASP A 132 -4.06 -2.86 3.84
N LEU A 133 -4.41 -1.61 3.56
CA LEU A 133 -4.60 -0.60 4.60
C LEU A 133 -5.85 -0.82 5.44
N MET A 134 -6.86 -1.54 4.95
CA MET A 134 -8.07 -1.79 5.72
C MET A 134 -7.80 -2.70 6.91
N ARG A 135 -6.87 -3.63 6.75
CA ARG A 135 -6.42 -4.52 7.83
C ARG A 135 -5.26 -3.93 8.64
N SER A 136 -4.51 -2.99 8.07
CA SER A 136 -3.34 -2.39 8.72
C SER A 136 -3.64 -1.13 9.53
N LEU A 137 -4.68 -0.37 9.15
CA LEU A 137 -5.13 0.80 9.89
C LEU A 137 -6.32 0.37 10.73
N THR A 138 -6.07 0.02 11.99
CA THR A 138 -7.14 0.14 12.99
C THR A 138 -7.53 1.62 12.99
N PRO A 139 -8.79 1.98 12.69
CA PRO A 139 -9.23 3.33 12.94
C PRO A 139 -8.93 3.59 14.42
N VAL A 140 -8.19 4.67 14.72
CA VAL A 140 -8.15 5.18 16.08
C VAL A 140 -9.61 5.37 16.44
N ALA A 141 -10.12 4.49 17.31
CA ALA A 141 -11.48 4.59 17.81
C ALA A 141 -11.62 6.05 18.22
N THR A 142 -12.55 6.74 17.55
CA THR A 142 -13.02 8.07 17.87
C THR A 142 -12.83 8.29 19.36
N ALA A 143 -12.01 9.28 19.72
CA ALA A 143 -11.99 9.81 21.07
C ALA A 143 -13.44 9.86 21.53
N THR A 144 -13.72 9.11 22.59
CA THR A 144 -15.03 9.00 23.20
C THR A 144 -15.56 10.42 23.37
N VAL A 145 -16.50 10.83 22.51
CA VAL A 145 -17.27 12.04 22.74
C VAL A 145 -18.17 11.67 23.91
N THR A 146 -17.64 11.86 25.13
CA THR A 146 -18.43 11.82 26.35
C THR A 146 -19.56 12.83 26.15
N PRO A 147 -20.84 12.40 26.11
CA PRO A 147 -21.94 13.35 26.07
C PRO A 147 -21.84 14.27 27.29
N PRO A 148 -22.04 15.59 27.16
CA PRO A 148 -22.13 16.44 28.33
C PRO A 148 -23.22 15.91 29.25
N ALA A 149 -22.91 15.79 30.55
CA ALA A 149 -23.84 15.34 31.56
C ALA A 149 -25.13 16.20 31.50
N PRO A 150 -26.32 15.59 31.65
CA PRO A 150 -27.54 16.37 31.78
C PRO A 150 -27.37 17.31 32.99
N GLN A 151 -27.54 18.61 32.74
CA GLN A 151 -27.64 19.59 33.81
C GLN A 151 -29.03 19.42 34.42
N GLU A 152 -29.07 18.97 35.67
CA GLU A 152 -30.28 19.04 36.52
C GLU A 152 -30.52 20.48 37.00
#